data_AF-A0A965PJR6-F1
#
_entry.id   AF-A0A965PJR6-F1
#
_cell.length_a   1.000
_cell.length_b   1.000
_cell.length_c   1.000
_cell.angle_alpha   90.00
_cell.angle_beta   90.00
_cell.angle_gamma   90.00
#
_symmetry.space_group_name_H-M   'P 1'
#
loop_
_entity.id
_entity.type
_entity.pdbx_description
1 polymer ?
#
loop_
_entity_poly.entity_id
_entity_poly.type
_entity_poly.pdbx_seq_one_letter_code
_entity_poly.pdbx_strand_id
1 'polypeptide(L)'
;MVKAEANRLTPEEGIKMLACEIAMRAVFDVKLLKRRKVLIGDRIAPIDQRPKLTDCQCYRDDENIKNLLDDFRNGSVLFWCRMAGVNVRQSALNQMLKENDNGIPEILQ
;
A
#
# COMPACT_ATOMS: atom_id res chain seq x y z
N MET A 1 6.11 -30.78 30.81
CA MET A 1 6.35 -29.31 30.76
C MET A 1 6.73 -28.95 29.34
N VAL A 2 5.80 -28.40 28.57
CA VAL A 2 6.12 -27.84 27.24
C VAL A 2 6.70 -26.45 27.52
N LYS A 3 8.00 -26.25 27.25
CA LYS A 3 8.60 -24.92 27.21
C LYS A 3 7.98 -24.20 26.02
N ALA A 4 7.04 -23.29 26.29
CA ALA A 4 6.69 -22.25 25.33
C ALA A 4 7.89 -21.29 25.26
N GLU A 5 8.90 -21.64 24.47
CA GLU A 5 9.84 -20.65 23.97
C GLU A 5 9.06 -19.75 23.02
N ALA A 6 8.56 -18.64 23.57
CA ALA A 6 8.00 -17.57 22.79
C ALA A 6 9.09 -17.15 21.79
N ASN A 7 8.84 -17.43 20.51
CA ASN A 7 9.65 -16.99 19.38
C ASN A 7 9.58 -15.45 19.34
N ARG A 8 10.38 -14.78 20.19
CA ARG A 8 10.52 -13.33 20.18
C ARG A 8 11.35 -12.99 18.95
N LEU A 9 10.71 -12.37 17.97
CA LEU A 9 11.38 -11.78 16.83
C LEU A 9 12.53 -10.90 17.33
N THR A 10 13.67 -10.99 16.67
CA THR A 10 14.73 -10.01 16.85
C THR A 10 14.22 -8.62 16.45
N PRO A 11 14.79 -7.53 16.98
CA PRO A 11 14.42 -6.17 16.57
C PRO A 11 14.49 -5.95 15.05
N GLU A 12 15.46 -6.58 14.38
CA GLU A 12 15.62 -6.51 12.92
C GLU A 12 14.47 -7.20 12.18
N GLU A 13 14.09 -8.40 12.60
CA GLU A 13 12.94 -9.12 12.03
C GLU A 13 11.63 -8.36 12.27
N GLY A 14 11.48 -7.75 13.45
CA GLY A 14 10.34 -6.88 13.75
C GLY A 14 10.25 -5.67 12.80
N ILE A 15 11.37 -5.00 12.53
CA ILE A 15 11.43 -3.88 11.58
C ILE A 15 11.07 -4.33 10.16
N LYS A 16 11.62 -5.46 9.70
CA LYS A 16 11.31 -6.01 8.37
C LYS A 16 9.83 -6.36 8.22
N MET A 17 9.23 -6.96 9.24
CA MET A 17 7.80 -7.27 9.24
C MET A 17 6.93 -6.00 9.17
N LEU A 18 7.25 -4.99 9.98
CA LEU A 18 6.54 -3.71 9.95
C LEU A 18 6.67 -3.01 8.60
N ALA A 19 7.88 -3.02 8.02
CA ALA A 19 8.12 -2.47 6.69
C ALA A 19 7.30 -3.19 5.61
N CYS A 20 7.20 -4.52 5.71
CA CYS A 20 6.36 -5.32 4.82
C CYS A 20 4.87 -4.96 4.97
N GLU A 21 4.38 -4.83 6.20
CA GLU A 21 3.00 -4.45 6.47
C GLU A 21 2.66 -3.07 5.90
N ILE A 22 3.52 -2.08 6.10
CA ILE A 22 3.35 -0.72 5.57
C ILE A 22 3.27 -0.75 4.03
N ALA A 23 4.21 -1.44 3.38
CA ALA A 23 4.25 -1.56 1.92
C ALA A 23 3.00 -2.26 1.36
N MET A 24 2.62 -3.40 1.94
CA MET A 24 1.42 -4.14 1.54
C MET A 24 0.14 -3.31 1.74
N ARG A 25 0.04 -2.61 2.86
CA ARG A 25 -1.12 -1.76 3.16
C ARG A 25 -1.30 -0.68 2.11
N ALA A 26 -0.25 0.08 1.82
CA ALA A 26 -0.28 1.12 0.80
C ALA A 26 -0.72 0.57 -0.57
N VAL A 27 -0.22 -0.61 -0.96
CA VAL A 27 -0.61 -1.31 -2.18
C VAL A 27 -2.08 -1.72 -2.18
N PHE A 28 -2.57 -2.29 -1.08
CA PHE A 28 -3.97 -2.68 -0.97
C PHE A 28 -4.93 -1.50 -0.98
N ASP A 29 -4.54 -0.40 -0.36
CA ASP A 29 -5.35 0.80 -0.29
C ASP A 29 -5.51 1.45 -1.67
N VAL A 30 -4.42 1.58 -2.45
CA VAL A 30 -4.50 2.04 -3.85
C VAL A 30 -5.46 1.17 -4.66
N LYS A 31 -5.37 -0.16 -4.53
CA LYS A 31 -6.25 -1.08 -5.25
C LYS A 31 -7.70 -0.99 -4.80
N LEU A 32 -7.94 -0.84 -3.51
CA LEU A 32 -9.27 -0.63 -2.97
C LEU A 32 -9.90 0.62 -3.58
N LEU A 33 -9.16 1.73 -3.57
CA LEU A 33 -9.62 3.01 -4.11
C LEU A 33 -9.89 2.94 -5.62
N LYS A 34 -9.06 2.22 -6.39
CA LYS A 34 -9.30 1.94 -7.81
C LYS A 34 -10.52 1.08 -8.06
N ARG A 35 -10.68 -0.04 -7.35
CA ARG A 35 -11.85 -0.92 -7.45
C ARG A 35 -13.15 -0.17 -7.12
N ARG A 36 -13.07 0.80 -6.21
CA ARG A 36 -14.19 1.67 -5.83
C ARG A 36 -14.34 2.89 -6.73
N LYS A 37 -13.58 3.02 -7.82
CA LYS A 37 -13.63 4.16 -8.75
C LYS A 37 -13.37 5.51 -8.08
N VAL A 38 -12.68 5.52 -6.94
CA VAL A 38 -12.22 6.74 -6.27
C VAL A 38 -10.91 7.21 -6.89
N LEU A 39 -10.10 6.28 -7.39
CA LEU A 39 -8.93 6.57 -8.23
C LEU A 39 -9.18 6.13 -9.67
N ILE A 40 -8.77 6.97 -10.63
CA ILE A 40 -8.73 6.69 -12.06
C ILE A 40 -7.27 6.85 -12.48
N GLY A 41 -6.57 5.72 -12.66
CA GLY A 41 -5.11 5.74 -12.77
C GLY A 41 -4.48 6.33 -11.50
N ASP A 42 -3.70 7.39 -11.67
CA ASP A 42 -2.95 8.10 -10.61
C ASP A 42 -3.66 9.37 -10.10
N ARG A 43 -4.95 9.54 -10.43
CA ARG A 43 -5.74 10.72 -10.05
C ARG A 43 -6.98 10.36 -9.26
N ILE A 44 -7.40 11.26 -8.38
CA ILE A 44 -8.67 11.18 -7.67
C ILE A 44 -9.80 11.48 -8.66
N ALA A 45 -10.83 10.63 -8.68
CA ALA A 45 -12.01 10.83 -9.50
C ALA A 45 -12.78 12.10 -9.06
N PRO A 46 -13.45 12.79 -9.98
CA PRO A 46 -14.31 13.93 -9.67
C PRO A 46 -15.34 13.61 -8.57
N ILE A 47 -15.64 14.59 -7.71
CA ILE A 47 -16.49 14.39 -6.52
C ILE A 47 -17.91 13.92 -6.85
N ASP A 48 -18.41 14.30 -8.03
CA ASP A 48 -19.69 13.92 -8.60
C ASP A 48 -19.73 12.48 -9.14
N GLN A 49 -18.56 11.88 -9.37
CA GLN A 49 -18.42 10.54 -9.98
C GLN A 49 -17.92 9.47 -9.01
N ARG A 50 -17.48 9.87 -7.81
CA ARG A 50 -16.92 8.95 -6.82
C ARG A 50 -17.98 8.42 -5.84
N PRO A 51 -17.94 7.13 -5.50
CA PRO A 51 -18.76 6.59 -4.41
C PRO A 51 -18.38 7.20 -3.06
N LYS A 52 -19.35 7.31 -2.15
CA LYS A 52 -19.07 7.69 -0.76
C LYS A 52 -18.34 6.55 -0.04
N LEU A 53 -17.22 6.86 0.60
CA LEU A 53 -16.42 5.91 1.39
C LEU A 53 -16.84 5.88 2.86
N THR A 54 -18.11 5.55 3.14
CA THR A 54 -18.66 5.57 4.52
C THR A 54 -18.04 4.53 5.45
N ASP A 55 -17.57 3.43 4.88
CA ASP A 55 -16.96 2.28 5.56
C ASP A 55 -15.42 2.35 5.60
N CYS A 56 -14.81 3.39 5.00
CA CYS A 56 -13.36 3.55 4.91
C CYS A 56 -12.94 4.93 5.42
N GLN A 57 -12.94 5.09 6.75
CA GLN A 57 -12.76 6.40 7.41
C GLN A 57 -11.42 7.06 7.09
N CYS A 58 -10.36 6.27 6.91
CA CYS A 58 -9.02 6.76 6.56
C CYS A 58 -8.99 7.49 5.21
N TYR A 59 -9.86 7.16 4.27
CA TYR A 59 -9.93 7.78 2.94
C TYR A 59 -11.21 8.58 2.73
N ARG A 60 -11.88 8.99 3.81
CA ARG A 60 -13.00 9.92 3.72
C ARG A 60 -12.57 11.31 3.23
N ASP A 61 -11.32 11.68 3.54
CA ASP A 61 -10.68 12.90 3.10
C ASP A 61 -9.77 12.65 1.89
N ASP A 62 -9.85 13.56 0.91
CA ASP A 62 -8.99 13.55 -0.27
C ASP A 62 -7.53 13.80 0.09
N GLU A 63 -7.24 14.48 1.19
CA GLU A 63 -5.86 14.71 1.64
C GLU A 63 -5.14 13.40 1.95
N ASN A 64 -5.81 12.44 2.61
CA ASN A 64 -5.22 11.13 2.88
C ASN A 64 -5.00 10.31 1.61
N ILE A 65 -5.88 10.47 0.60
CA ILE A 65 -5.69 9.84 -0.70
C ILE A 65 -4.50 10.47 -1.44
N LYS A 66 -4.35 11.80 -1.39
CA LYS A 66 -3.20 12.50 -1.97
C LYS A 66 -1.89 12.07 -1.33
N ASN A 67 -1.84 11.99 0.00
CA ASN A 67 -0.66 11.53 0.72
C ASN A 67 -0.24 10.12 0.29
N LEU A 68 -1.21 9.20 0.16
CA LEU A 68 -0.94 7.86 -0.36
C LEU A 68 -0.38 7.89 -1.79
N LEU A 69 -0.94 8.70 -2.68
CA LEU A 69 -0.42 8.84 -4.05
C LEU A 69 0.99 9.45 -4.06
N ASP A 70 1.26 10.42 -3.19
CA ASP A 70 2.58 11.04 -3.04
C ASP A 70 3.61 10.05 -2.53
N ASP A 71 3.26 9.19 -1.57
CA ASP A 71 4.14 8.13 -1.08
C ASP A 71 4.56 7.13 -2.17
N PHE A 72 3.69 6.89 -3.14
CA PHE A 72 4.07 6.12 -4.32
C PHE A 72 5.00 6.92 -5.23
N ARG A 73 4.72 8.21 -5.48
CA ARG A 73 5.48 9.05 -6.42
C ARG A 73 6.89 9.42 -5.92
N ASN A 74 7.02 9.72 -4.64
CA ASN A 74 8.26 10.17 -4.02
C ASN A 74 9.18 9.01 -3.60
N GLY A 75 8.69 7.76 -3.68
CA GLY A 75 9.46 6.56 -3.35
C GLY A 75 9.38 6.13 -1.88
N SER A 76 8.50 6.68 -1.06
CA SER A 76 8.24 6.21 0.32
C SER A 76 7.87 4.72 0.32
N VAL A 77 6.96 4.29 -0.56
CA VAL A 77 6.56 2.86 -0.63
C VAL A 77 7.72 1.99 -1.07
N LEU A 78 8.54 2.47 -2.01
CA LEU A 78 9.75 1.76 -2.45
C LEU A 78 10.77 1.62 -1.31
N PHE A 79 10.91 2.65 -0.47
CA PHE A 79 11.76 2.59 0.72
C PHE A 79 11.32 1.46 1.66
N TRP A 80 10.01 1.36 1.95
CA TRP A 80 9.48 0.30 2.82
C TRP A 80 9.64 -1.10 2.22
N CYS A 81 9.44 -1.27 0.90
CA CYS A 81 9.73 -2.54 0.24
C CYS A 81 11.20 -2.94 0.41
N ARG A 82 12.15 -2.02 0.18
CA ARG A 82 13.58 -2.29 0.36
C ARG A 82 13.94 -2.64 1.81
N MET A 83 13.35 -1.92 2.76
CA MET A 83 13.52 -2.20 4.19
C MET A 83 13.00 -3.59 4.57
N ALA A 84 11.94 -4.07 3.92
CA ALA A 84 11.42 -5.43 4.08
C ALA A 84 12.26 -6.50 3.36
N GLY A 85 13.34 -6.12 2.66
CA GLY A 85 14.15 -7.04 1.84
C GLY A 85 13.54 -7.35 0.46
N VAL A 86 12.49 -6.62 0.06
CA VAL A 86 11.82 -6.80 -1.23
C VAL A 86 12.46 -5.89 -2.29
N ASN A 87 12.95 -6.50 -3.37
CA ASN A 87 13.54 -5.77 -4.50
C ASN A 87 12.49 -5.48 -5.58
N VAL A 88 11.78 -4.35 -5.43
CA VAL A 88 10.85 -3.84 -6.44
C VAL A 88 11.41 -2.58 -7.10
N ARG A 89 11.14 -2.38 -8.40
CA ARG A 89 11.50 -1.14 -9.10
C ARG A 89 10.41 -0.09 -8.91
N GLN A 90 10.77 1.19 -8.80
CA GLN A 90 9.81 2.30 -8.77
C GLN A 90 8.85 2.27 -9.97
N SER A 91 9.34 1.87 -11.14
CA SER A 91 8.52 1.73 -12.35
C SER A 91 7.38 0.73 -12.19
N ALA A 92 7.59 -0.36 -11.43
CA ALA A 92 6.56 -1.36 -11.17
C ALA A 92 5.49 -0.80 -10.23
N LEU A 93 5.88 -0.09 -9.16
CA LEU A 93 4.93 0.60 -8.27
C LEU A 93 4.12 1.67 -9.04
N ASN A 94 4.78 2.43 -9.91
CA ASN A 94 4.11 3.43 -10.75
C ASN A 94 3.17 2.79 -11.78
N GLN A 95 3.49 1.60 -12.30
CA GLN A 95 2.61 0.86 -13.19
C GLN A 95 1.34 0.41 -12.46
N MET A 96 1.45 -0.02 -11.21
CA MET A 96 0.29 -0.32 -10.36
C MET A 96 -0.61 0.89 -10.13
N LEU A 97 -0.06 2.10 -10.13
CA LEU A 97 -0.84 3.35 -10.13
C LEU A 97 -1.47 3.65 -11.48
N LYS A 98 -0.93 3.20 -12.61
CA LYS A 98 -1.49 3.47 -13.94
C LYS A 98 -2.55 2.45 -14.37
N GLU A 99 -2.40 1.18 -13.97
CA GLU A 99 -3.27 0.09 -14.42
C GLU A 99 -4.53 -0.04 -13.57
N ASN A 100 -5.67 -0.26 -14.20
CA ASN A 100 -6.89 -0.68 -13.51
C ASN A 100 -6.98 -2.21 -13.57
N ASP A 101 -6.29 -2.99 -12.70
CA ASP A 101 -6.82 -4.27 -12.17
C ASP A 101 -5.91 -5.19 -11.29
N ASN A 102 -6.62 -5.88 -10.37
CA ASN A 102 -6.57 -7.24 -9.77
C ASN A 102 -5.29 -8.03 -9.39
N GLY A 103 -4.07 -7.67 -9.79
CA GLY A 103 -2.88 -8.48 -9.44
C GLY A 103 -2.05 -7.91 -8.30
N ILE A 104 -1.80 -8.63 -7.18
CA ILE A 104 -0.65 -8.31 -6.29
C ILE A 104 0.59 -8.65 -7.11
N PRO A 105 1.58 -7.74 -7.25
CA PRO A 105 2.87 -8.16 -7.78
C PRO A 105 3.35 -9.32 -6.89
N GLU A 106 3.62 -10.48 -7.48
CA GLU A 106 4.20 -11.65 -6.77
C GLU A 106 5.44 -11.27 -5.94
N ILE A 107 6.07 -10.13 -6.28
CA ILE A 107 7.21 -9.52 -5.61
C ILE A 107 6.92 -9.13 -4.15
N LEU A 108 5.66 -8.95 -3.74
CA LEU A 108 5.27 -8.56 -2.38
C LEU A 108 4.60 -9.69 -1.58
N GLN A 109 4.64 -10.93 -2.09
CA GLN A 109 4.11 -12.13 -1.41
C GLN A 109 5.21 -12.95 -0.75
#